data_AF-A0A4Q9GVZ8-F1
#
_entry.id   AF-A0A4Q9GVZ8-F1
#
_cell.length_a   1.000
_cell.length_b   1.000
_cell.length_c   1.000
_cell.angle_alpha   90.00
_cell.angle_beta   90.00
_cell.angle_gamma   90.00
#
_symmetry.space_group_name_H-M   'P 1'
#
loop_
_entity.id
_entity.type
_entity.pdbx_description
1 polymer ?
#
loop_
_entity_poly.entity_id
_entity_poly.type
_entity_poly.pdbx_seq_one_letter_code
_entity_poly.pdbx_strand_id
1 'polypeptide(L)'
;MDVGLVALIVVALFAASIAFWPTWFRWENDRKRAKDPSYRAPTVLGVFDEIYRPDAHAASQIAEAESVIPAPAPKAGGKKR
;
A
#
# COMPACT_ATOMS: atom_id res chain seq x y z
N MET A 1 41.21 -5.71 -14.68
CA MET A 1 40.01 -5.17 -15.34
C MET A 1 40.10 -3.65 -15.29
N ASP A 2 39.77 -2.97 -16.39
CA ASP A 2 39.76 -1.51 -16.44
C ASP A 2 38.72 -0.94 -15.46
N VAL A 3 39.09 0.08 -14.69
CA VAL A 3 38.19 0.75 -13.74
C VAL A 3 36.96 1.32 -14.46
N GLY A 4 37.13 1.79 -15.70
CA GLY A 4 36.03 2.29 -16.52
C GLY A 4 35.03 1.19 -16.91
N LEU A 5 35.51 -0.02 -17.17
CA LEU A 5 34.66 -1.18 -17.46
C LEU A 5 33.84 -1.60 -16.23
N VAL A 6 34.47 -1.62 -15.05
CA VAL A 6 33.79 -1.94 -13.79
C VAL A 6 32.70 -0.92 -13.48
N ALA A 7 32.99 0.38 -13.63
CA ALA A 7 32.02 1.44 -13.41
C ALA A 7 30.80 1.31 -14.34
N LEU A 8 31.02 1.00 -15.63
CA LEU A 8 29.94 0.79 -16.60
C LEU A 8 29.04 -0.40 -16.21
N ILE A 9 29.62 -1.51 -15.77
CA ILE A 9 28.84 -2.68 -15.33
C ILE A 9 27.97 -2.33 -14.13
N VAL A 10 28.52 -1.61 -13.13
CA VAL A 10 27.76 -1.21 -11.94
C VAL A 10 26.59 -0.30 -12.33
N VAL A 11 26.82 0.69 -13.20
CA VAL A 11 25.76 1.60 -13.68
C VAL A 11 24.68 0.82 -14.45
N ALA A 12 25.08 -0.11 -15.32
CA ALA A 12 24.14 -0.91 -16.10
C ALA A 12 23.28 -1.80 -15.21
N LEU A 13 23.86 -2.43 -14.18
CA LEU A 13 23.11 -3.22 -13.21
C LEU A 13 22.12 -2.36 -12.44
N PHE A 14 22.54 -1.17 -11.99
CA PHE A 14 21.67 -0.26 -11.25
C PHE A 14 20.51 0.24 -12.12
N ALA A 15 20.78 0.63 -13.37
CA ALA A 15 19.77 1.04 -14.32
C ALA A 15 18.79 -0.10 -14.64
N ALA A 16 19.31 -1.33 -14.82
CA ALA A 16 18.48 -2.51 -15.03
C ALA A 16 17.57 -2.80 -13.82
N SER A 17 18.08 -2.67 -12.59
CA SER A 17 17.27 -2.83 -11.38
C SER A 17 16.15 -1.78 -11.27
N ILE A 18 16.45 -0.51 -11.56
CA ILE A 18 15.45 0.57 -11.55
C ILE A 18 14.38 0.35 -12.61
N ALA A 19 14.78 -0.08 -13.82
CA ALA A 19 13.85 -0.35 -14.91
C ALA A 19 12.99 -1.61 -14.68
N PHE A 20 13.55 -2.62 -13.99
CA PHE A 20 12.87 -3.88 -13.70
C PHE A 20 11.86 -3.77 -12.53
N TRP A 21 12.14 -2.92 -11.54
CA TRP A 21 11.28 -2.75 -10.37
C TRP A 21 9.80 -2.45 -10.70
N PRO A 22 9.46 -1.45 -11.54
CA PRO A 22 8.06 -1.11 -11.80
C PRO A 22 7.29 -2.19 -12.55
N THR A 23 7.94 -2.93 -13.46
CA THR A 23 7.30 -4.03 -14.19
C THR A 23 7.03 -5.21 -13.28
N TRP A 24 7.97 -5.56 -12.41
CA TRP A 24 7.75 -6.58 -11.38
C TRP A 24 6.61 -6.22 -10.42
N PHE A 25 6.61 -4.97 -9.92
CA PHE A 25 5.59 -4.52 -8.97
C PHE A 25 4.19 -4.51 -9.56
N ARG A 26 4.05 -4.16 -10.86
CA ARG A 26 2.77 -4.26 -11.59
C ARG A 26 2.32 -5.71 -11.70
N TRP A 27 3.19 -6.60 -12.14
CA TRP A 27 2.87 -8.03 -12.25
C TRP A 27 2.42 -8.65 -10.93
N GLU A 28 3.10 -8.35 -9.83
CA GLU A 28 2.75 -8.88 -8.51
C GLU A 28 1.40 -8.33 -8.02
N ASN A 29 1.11 -7.03 -8.24
CA ASN A 29 -0.18 -6.46 -7.89
C ASN A 29 -1.32 -7.05 -8.73
N ASP A 30 -1.11 -7.26 -10.03
CA ASP A 30 -2.09 -7.89 -10.91
C ASP A 30 -2.34 -9.35 -10.47
N ARG A 31 -1.28 -10.07 -10.09
CA ARG A 31 -1.37 -11.43 -9.56
C ARG A 31 -2.16 -11.51 -8.25
N LYS A 32 -1.98 -10.52 -7.36
CA LYS A 32 -2.75 -10.43 -6.11
C LYS A 32 -4.20 -10.06 -6.37
N ARG A 33 -4.49 -9.11 -7.26
CA ARG A 33 -5.85 -8.77 -7.70
C ARG A 33 -6.58 -9.94 -8.34
N ALA A 34 -5.86 -10.79 -9.09
CA ALA A 34 -6.44 -11.99 -9.69
C ALA A 34 -6.86 -13.03 -8.63
N LYS A 35 -6.20 -13.07 -7.47
CA LYS A 35 -6.56 -13.97 -6.35
C LYS A 35 -7.61 -13.36 -5.43
N ASP A 36 -7.56 -12.05 -5.23
CA ASP A 36 -8.45 -11.30 -4.37
C ASP A 36 -8.92 -10.02 -5.08
N PRO A 37 -10.16 -10.00 -5.60
CA PRO A 37 -10.72 -8.83 -6.27
C PRO A 37 -10.78 -7.57 -5.38
N SER A 38 -10.75 -7.73 -4.05
CA SER A 38 -10.77 -6.62 -3.09
C SER A 38 -9.38 -6.05 -2.81
N TYR A 39 -8.30 -6.69 -3.28
CA TYR A 39 -6.94 -6.25 -3.04
C TYR A 39 -6.66 -4.86 -3.64
N ARG A 40 -6.35 -3.90 -2.76
CA ARG A 40 -5.82 -2.58 -3.12
C ARG A 40 -4.32 -2.58 -2.90
N ALA A 41 -3.57 -2.19 -3.93
CA ALA A 41 -2.13 -2.06 -3.83
C ALA A 41 -1.79 -0.98 -2.79
N PRO A 42 -0.85 -1.23 -1.87
CA PRO A 42 -0.45 -0.24 -0.88
C PRO A 42 0.14 0.97 -1.59
N THR A 43 -0.38 2.16 -1.28
CA THR A 43 0.19 3.43 -1.75
C THR A 43 1.25 3.89 -0.74
N VAL A 44 2.30 4.55 -1.21
CA VAL A 44 3.40 5.03 -0.35
C VAL A 44 2.86 5.87 0.82
N LEU A 45 1.89 6.74 0.55
CA LEU A 45 1.23 7.55 1.58
C LEU A 45 0.43 6.70 2.58
N GLY A 46 -0.25 5.64 2.14
CA GLY A 46 -0.97 4.72 3.02
C GLY A 46 -0.04 3.92 3.92
N VAL A 47 1.12 3.49 3.42
CA VAL A 47 2.13 2.77 4.23
C VAL A 47 2.72 3.69 5.31
N PHE A 48 3.00 4.95 4.98
CA PHE A 48 3.45 5.91 5.99
C PHE A 48 2.35 6.19 7.02
N ASP A 49 1.09 6.37 6.61
CA ASP A 49 -0.01 6.59 7.54
C ASP A 49 -0.23 5.38 8.47
N GLU A 50 -0.11 4.14 7.98
CA GLU A 50 -0.16 2.92 8.81
C GLU A 50 0.93 2.86 9.88
N ILE A 51 2.15 3.33 9.58
CA ILE A 51 3.26 3.35 10.55
C ILE A 51 2.99 4.36 11.68
N TYR A 52 2.42 5.52 11.35
CA TYR A 52 2.19 6.59 12.33
C TYR A 52 0.81 6.53 13.00
N ARG A 53 -0.16 5.85 12.37
CA ARG A 53 -1.54 5.71 12.81
C ARG A 53 -2.09 4.33 12.39
N PRO A 54 -1.70 3.25 13.09
CA PRO A 54 -2.15 1.89 12.76
C PRO A 54 -3.68 1.73 12.84
N ASP A 55 -4.36 2.53 13.67
CA ASP A 55 -5.83 2.54 13.80
C ASP A 55 -6.55 3.12 12.57
N ALA A 56 -5.86 3.85 11.69
CA ALA A 56 -6.45 4.43 10.49
C ALA A 56 -6.91 3.37 9.48
N HIS A 57 -6.23 2.22 9.43
CA HIS A 57 -6.63 1.08 8.61
C HIS A 57 -7.91 0.41 9.14
N ALA A 58 -8.08 0.34 10.46
CA ALA A 58 -9.33 -0.12 11.05
C ALA A 58 -10.46 0.89 10.81
N ALA A 59 -10.17 2.19 10.88
CA ALA A 59 -11.15 3.24 10.62
C ALA A 59 -11.66 3.24 9.18
N SER A 60 -10.81 2.95 8.18
CA SER A 60 -11.25 2.85 6.78
C SER A 60 -12.16 1.64 6.56
N GLN A 61 -11.86 0.50 7.20
CA GLN A 61 -12.73 -0.69 7.16
C GLN A 61 -14.07 -0.46 7.88
N ILE A 62 -14.06 0.27 9.00
CA ILE A 62 -15.29 0.66 9.70
C ILE A 62 -16.11 1.60 8.83
N ALA A 63 -15.50 2.59 8.18
CA ALA A 63 -16.21 3.49 7.27
C ALA A 63 -16.81 2.75 6.06
N GLU A 64 -16.11 1.74 5.53
CA GLU A 64 -16.64 0.87 4.48
C GLU A 64 -17.80 0.01 4.99
N ALA A 65 -17.69 -0.56 6.18
CA ALA A 65 -18.78 -1.30 6.82
C ALA A 65 -20.01 -0.43 7.13
N GLU A 66 -19.80 0.82 7.55
CA GLU A 66 -20.86 1.81 7.80
C GLU A 66 -21.60 2.22 6.52
N SER A 67 -20.94 2.15 5.35
CA SER A 67 -21.59 2.42 4.07
C SER A 67 -22.61 1.34 3.67
N VAL A 68 -22.43 0.11 4.17
CA VAL A 68 -23.31 -1.04 3.91
C VAL A 68 -24.36 -1.20 5.00
N ILE A 69 -23.96 -1.03 6.26
CA ILE A 69 -24.84 -1.06 7.43
C ILE A 69 -24.60 0.23 8.20
N PRO A 70 -25.46 1.26 8.03
CA PRO A 70 -25.28 2.51 8.76
C PRO A 70 -25.32 2.22 10.26
N ALA A 71 -24.29 2.68 10.97
CA ALA A 71 -24.22 2.52 12.41
C ALA A 71 -25.49 3.11 13.05
N PRO A 72 -26.11 2.41 14.02
CA PRO A 72 -27.27 2.95 14.71
C PRO A 72 -26.90 4.29 15.34
N ALA A 73 -27.73 5.31 15.09
CA ALA A 73 -27.48 6.66 15.57
C ALA A 73 -27.16 6.64 17.08
N PRO A 74 -26.15 7.39 17.53
CA PRO A 74 -25.80 7.44 18.94
C PRO A 74 -27.04 7.84 19.74
N LYS A 75 -27.41 7.01 20.74
CA LYS A 75 -28.51 7.34 21.65
C LYS A 75 -28.25 8.71 22.26
N ALA A 76 -29.14 9.67 22.02
CA ALA A 76 -29.13 10.96 22.69
C ALA A 76 -29.21 10.73 24.21
N GLY A 77 -28.08 10.83 24.91
CA GLY A 77 -28.01 10.57 26.34
C GLY A 77 -26.75 9.89 26.88
N GLY A 78 -25.72 9.63 26.06
CA GLY A 78 -24.42 9.18 26.55
C GLY A 78 -23.72 10.23 27.42
N LYS A 79 -24.05 10.27 28.71
CA LYS A 79 -23.32 11.05 29.72
C LYS A 79 -21.86 10.66 29.67
N LYS A 80 -20.97 11.63 29.42
CA LYS A 80 -19.54 11.51 29.73
C LYS A 80 -19.44 11.28 31.25
N ARG A 81 -18.95 10.11 31.64
CA ARG A 81 -18.41 9.85 32.97
C ARG A 81 -16.92 9.64 32.81
#